data_AF-W4GLY3-F1
#
_entry.id   AF-W4GLY3-F1
#
_cell.length_a   1.000
_cell.length_b   1.000
_cell.length_c   1.000
_cell.angle_alpha   90.00
_cell.angle_beta   90.00
_cell.angle_gamma   90.00
#
_symmetry.space_group_name_H-M   'P 1'
#
loop_
_entity.id
_entity.type
_entity.pdbx_description
1 polymer ?
#
loop_
_entity_poly.entity_id
_entity_poly.type
_entity_poly.pdbx_seq_one_letter_code
_entity_poly.pdbx_strand_id
1 'polypeptide(L)'
;MFATKLLATRSPTTAAKSFRHGAKVVLTTPRRVHMQPFSTAGPPLPPPAAVASSTRESLSPREGLPRWPSLTSATGCLRTLDWFGSVVFAVSGSLTAATAGCDLLGCTLIGTITAVGGGTLRDALVLNKQPFWIEEWEYLVFSGAAAAGAFYLWGQIPAGDEVIEGTGLTLKSADGGEGTLMDWGDAVGVGAFAVIGAMNGIRAQSPLLVSALCGMMTSTFGGMTRDTLLNRPVRILHPYADTYAPIAFTGAAAYLAMRAVAPQYQGLRIASCVALAVGLRQQAWTDGWRLPHWDVEGVVAHSAHDPRTQ
;
A
#
# COMPACT_ATOMS: atom_id res chain seq x y z
N MET A 1 48.89 33.26 6.02
CA MET A 1 49.84 33.62 7.08
C MET A 1 49.76 32.52 8.13
N PHE A 2 50.81 31.69 8.20
CA PHE A 2 51.24 30.71 9.24
C PHE A 2 50.19 29.90 10.05
N ALA A 3 50.40 28.64 10.41
CA ALA A 3 51.28 27.54 10.01
C ALA A 3 50.88 26.32 10.87
N THR A 4 51.00 25.16 10.27
CA THR A 4 51.01 23.81 10.85
C THR A 4 52.08 23.62 11.94
N LYS A 5 51.80 22.84 13.00
CA LYS A 5 52.67 21.82 13.64
C LYS A 5 52.00 21.27 14.93
N LEU A 6 51.59 20.00 14.94
CA LEU A 6 52.35 18.80 15.33
C LEU A 6 52.68 18.68 16.83
N LEU A 7 52.02 17.69 17.45
CA LEU A 7 52.58 16.62 18.31
C LEU A 7 53.63 17.00 19.36
N ALA A 8 53.35 16.67 20.62
CA ALA A 8 54.10 15.61 21.33
C ALA A 8 53.73 15.56 22.83
N THR A 9 53.23 14.39 23.25
CA THR A 9 53.64 13.61 24.43
C THR A 9 54.27 14.33 25.62
N ARG A 10 53.71 14.11 26.82
CA ARG A 10 54.33 13.38 27.96
C ARG A 10 53.58 13.71 29.26
N SER A 11 53.09 12.68 29.96
CA SER A 11 53.02 12.70 31.42
C SER A 11 54.47 12.60 31.95
N PRO A 12 54.78 13.09 33.17
CA PRO A 12 54.58 12.25 34.36
C PRO A 12 54.41 13.00 35.71
N THR A 13 54.06 12.24 36.76
CA THR A 13 54.49 12.38 38.19
C THR A 13 54.04 13.60 39.00
N THR A 14 53.88 13.64 40.32
CA THR A 14 53.69 12.70 41.47
C THR A 14 53.63 13.64 42.70
N ALA A 15 52.62 13.51 43.58
CA ALA A 15 52.68 13.91 45.01
C ALA A 15 51.32 13.57 45.67
N ALA A 16 51.09 12.38 46.22
CA ALA A 16 51.55 11.89 47.54
C ALA A 16 51.14 12.78 48.73
N LYS A 17 50.03 12.43 49.40
CA LYS A 17 49.93 12.52 50.87
C LYS A 17 49.23 11.29 51.43
N SER A 18 50.02 10.58 52.22
CA SER A 18 49.78 9.34 52.95
C SER A 18 48.92 9.60 54.20
N PHE A 19 47.99 8.69 54.49
CA PHE A 19 47.59 8.40 55.87
C PHE A 19 47.76 6.89 56.10
N ARG A 20 48.72 6.54 56.98
CA ARG A 20 49.02 5.17 57.41
C ARG A 20 48.11 4.80 58.57
N HIS A 21 47.60 3.57 58.58
CA HIS A 21 47.40 2.78 59.80
C HIS A 21 47.84 1.35 59.51
N GLY A 22 48.54 0.77 60.49
CA GLY A 22 49.48 -0.32 60.30
C GLY A 22 48.88 -1.72 60.24
N ALA A 23 49.51 -2.57 59.43
CA ALA A 23 49.43 -4.02 59.55
C ALA A 23 50.75 -4.63 59.03
N LYS A 24 51.27 -5.60 59.77
CA LYS A 24 52.56 -6.28 59.61
C LYS A 24 52.75 -6.86 58.19
N VAL A 25 53.90 -6.56 57.57
CA VAL A 25 54.33 -7.17 56.29
C VAL A 25 55.00 -8.51 56.60
N VAL A 26 54.35 -9.62 56.21
CA VAL A 26 54.96 -10.94 56.13
C VAL A 26 55.51 -11.09 54.71
N LEU A 27 56.83 -11.23 54.57
CA LEU A 27 57.51 -11.47 53.30
C LEU A 27 57.25 -12.91 52.83
N THR A 28 56.24 -13.09 51.98
CA THR A 28 56.05 -14.32 51.20
C THR A 28 56.67 -14.17 49.81
N THR A 29 57.57 -15.09 49.47
CA THR A 29 58.25 -15.26 48.19
C THR A 29 57.28 -15.17 46.98
N PRO A 30 57.63 -14.49 45.88
CA PRO A 30 56.75 -14.39 44.73
C PRO A 30 56.56 -15.76 44.07
N ARG A 31 55.34 -16.28 44.15
CA ARG A 31 54.90 -17.50 43.49
C ARG A 31 54.94 -17.26 41.98
N ARG A 32 55.72 -18.06 41.24
CA ARG A 32 55.73 -18.08 39.76
C ARG A 32 54.30 -18.24 39.26
N VAL A 33 53.72 -17.18 38.70
CA VAL A 33 52.42 -17.27 38.03
C VAL A 33 52.67 -17.92 36.68
N HIS A 34 52.26 -19.18 36.56
CA HIS A 34 52.18 -19.85 35.27
C HIS A 34 51.02 -19.19 34.52
N MET A 35 51.31 -18.30 33.56
CA MET A 35 50.29 -17.78 32.67
C MET A 35 49.78 -18.93 31.81
N GLN A 36 48.57 -19.38 32.07
CA GLN A 36 47.88 -20.27 31.14
C GLN A 36 47.57 -19.48 29.85
N PRO A 37 47.75 -20.08 28.66
CA PRO A 37 47.29 -19.45 27.43
C PRO A 37 45.79 -19.19 27.52
N PHE A 38 45.36 -18.01 27.08
CA PHE A 38 43.96 -17.60 27.03
C PHE A 38 43.15 -18.68 26.28
N SER A 39 42.33 -19.44 27.00
CA SER A 39 41.33 -20.30 26.38
C SER A 39 40.25 -19.40 25.79
N THR A 40 40.20 -19.28 24.46
CA THR A 40 39.20 -18.49 23.73
C THR A 40 37.82 -19.14 23.70
N ALA A 41 37.63 -20.26 24.40
CA ALA A 41 36.36 -20.96 24.48
C ALA A 41 35.60 -20.53 25.75
N GLY A 42 34.91 -19.39 25.66
CA GLY A 42 33.75 -19.16 26.53
C GLY A 42 32.71 -20.28 26.31
N PRO A 43 31.80 -20.54 27.27
CA PRO A 43 30.73 -21.51 27.04
C PRO A 43 30.01 -21.15 25.73
N PRO A 44 29.68 -22.13 24.87
CA PRO A 44 29.00 -21.84 23.62
C PRO A 44 27.77 -21.02 23.97
N LEU A 45 27.65 -19.85 23.32
CA LEU A 45 26.43 -19.06 23.36
C LEU A 45 25.28 -20.06 23.13
N PRO A 46 24.24 -20.06 23.98
CA PRO A 46 23.07 -20.87 23.70
C PRO A 46 22.67 -20.56 22.26
N PRO A 47 22.38 -21.58 21.42
CA PRO A 47 21.94 -21.33 20.06
C PRO A 47 20.86 -20.26 20.14
N PRO A 48 20.90 -19.21 19.29
CA PRO A 48 19.92 -18.13 19.36
C PRO A 48 18.59 -18.82 19.48
N ALA A 49 17.95 -18.65 20.65
CA ALA A 49 16.77 -19.43 21.04
C ALA A 49 15.93 -19.45 19.80
N ALA A 50 15.80 -20.62 19.18
CA ALA A 50 15.23 -20.75 17.85
C ALA A 50 14.01 -19.86 17.93
N VAL A 51 14.05 -18.73 17.23
CA VAL A 51 12.86 -17.92 17.07
C VAL A 51 12.03 -18.95 16.38
N ALA A 52 11.16 -19.58 17.16
CA ALA A 52 10.21 -20.49 16.63
C ALA A 52 9.59 -19.57 15.59
N SER A 53 9.91 -19.84 14.33
CA SER A 53 8.91 -19.83 13.31
C SER A 53 7.86 -20.77 13.88
N SER A 54 7.07 -20.26 14.83
CA SER A 54 5.67 -20.56 14.89
C SER A 54 5.31 -20.29 13.45
N THR A 55 5.25 -21.37 12.67
CA THR A 55 4.32 -21.51 11.58
C THR A 55 3.08 -20.88 12.17
N ARG A 56 2.85 -19.58 11.89
CA ARG A 56 1.67 -18.87 12.31
C ARG A 56 0.61 -19.62 11.55
N GLU A 57 0.09 -20.65 12.20
CA GLU A 57 -0.97 -21.49 11.70
C GLU A 57 -2.04 -20.48 11.32
N SER A 58 -2.23 -20.28 10.01
CA SER A 58 -3.04 -19.18 9.53
C SER A 58 -4.45 -19.50 10.00
N LEU A 59 -4.90 -18.89 11.10
CA LEU A 59 -6.21 -19.13 11.73
C LEU A 59 -7.39 -18.78 10.80
N SER A 60 -7.11 -18.38 9.55
CA SER A 60 -8.08 -18.27 8.48
C SER A 60 -7.47 -18.73 7.14
N PRO A 61 -7.30 -20.05 6.91
CA PRO A 61 -6.75 -20.59 5.66
C PRO A 61 -7.58 -20.20 4.43
N ARG A 62 -8.85 -19.85 4.67
CA ARG A 62 -9.81 -19.47 3.65
C ARG A 62 -9.57 -18.06 3.12
N GLU A 63 -9.06 -17.13 3.92
CA GLU A 63 -9.05 -15.70 3.55
C GLU A 63 -7.81 -15.23 2.78
N GLY A 64 -7.12 -16.15 2.09
CA GLY A 64 -6.01 -15.85 1.18
C GLY A 64 -6.43 -15.86 -0.30
N LEU A 65 -5.67 -15.15 -1.13
CA LEU A 65 -5.79 -15.24 -2.58
C LEU A 65 -4.76 -16.25 -3.12
N PRO A 66 -5.12 -17.10 -4.10
CA PRO A 66 -4.14 -17.92 -4.82
C PRO A 66 -3.18 -17.01 -5.58
N ARG A 67 -1.95 -17.45 -5.89
CA ARG A 67 -0.99 -16.65 -6.71
C ARG A 67 -1.55 -16.37 -8.10
N TRP A 68 -2.13 -17.39 -8.73
CA TRP A 68 -2.65 -17.31 -10.09
C TRP A 68 -4.18 -17.16 -10.13
N PRO A 69 -4.72 -16.40 -11.09
CA PRO A 69 -6.17 -16.27 -11.28
C PRO A 69 -6.81 -17.61 -11.64
N SER A 70 -8.05 -17.82 -11.20
CA SER A 70 -8.81 -19.04 -11.47
C SER A 70 -10.31 -18.80 -11.41
N LEU A 71 -11.05 -19.21 -12.43
CA LEU A 71 -12.52 -19.03 -12.45
C LEU A 71 -13.29 -20.13 -11.69
N THR A 72 -12.59 -21.15 -11.20
CA THR A 72 -13.23 -22.31 -10.55
C THR A 72 -13.45 -22.10 -9.05
N SER A 73 -12.81 -21.10 -8.45
CA SER A 73 -12.91 -20.80 -7.02
C SER A 73 -13.19 -19.32 -6.81
N ALA A 74 -13.95 -18.97 -5.77
CA ALA A 74 -14.31 -17.58 -5.53
C ALA A 74 -13.09 -16.68 -5.24
N THR A 75 -12.08 -17.19 -4.54
CA THR A 75 -10.81 -16.48 -4.31
C THR A 75 -9.97 -16.37 -5.58
N GLY A 76 -10.05 -17.37 -6.47
CA GLY A 76 -9.48 -17.28 -7.81
C GLY A 76 -10.17 -16.22 -8.67
N CYS A 77 -11.50 -16.12 -8.63
CA CYS A 77 -12.24 -15.06 -9.34
C CYS A 77 -11.86 -13.69 -8.78
N LEU A 78 -11.75 -13.58 -7.45
CA LEU A 78 -11.29 -12.36 -6.79
C LEU A 78 -9.86 -11.99 -7.22
N ARG A 79 -8.97 -12.97 -7.39
CA ARG A 79 -7.62 -12.75 -7.94
C ARG A 79 -7.66 -12.25 -9.38
N THR A 80 -8.58 -12.75 -10.21
CA THR A 80 -8.78 -12.20 -11.56
C THR A 80 -9.21 -10.74 -11.51
N LEU A 81 -10.14 -10.40 -10.61
CA LEU A 81 -10.59 -9.01 -10.41
C LEU A 81 -9.47 -8.10 -9.86
N ASP A 82 -8.60 -8.63 -9.01
CA ASP A 82 -7.43 -7.93 -8.49
C ASP A 82 -6.46 -7.50 -9.60
N TRP A 83 -6.12 -8.43 -10.49
CA TRP A 83 -5.28 -8.15 -11.65
C TRP A 83 -5.97 -7.19 -12.63
N PHE A 84 -7.26 -7.39 -12.89
CA PHE A 84 -8.05 -6.48 -13.72
C PHE A 84 -8.07 -5.06 -13.15
N GLY A 85 -8.40 -4.90 -11.86
CA GLY A 85 -8.40 -3.60 -11.19
C GLY A 85 -7.02 -2.95 -11.21
N SER A 86 -5.95 -3.74 -11.03
CA SER A 86 -4.57 -3.25 -11.08
C SER A 86 -4.21 -2.71 -12.47
N VAL A 87 -4.64 -3.41 -13.53
CA VAL A 87 -4.48 -2.94 -14.92
C VAL A 87 -5.27 -1.65 -15.16
N VAL A 88 -6.54 -1.60 -14.75
CA VAL A 88 -7.38 -0.40 -14.92
C VAL A 88 -6.78 0.80 -14.18
N PHE A 89 -6.33 0.61 -12.94
CA PHE A 89 -5.69 1.67 -12.15
C PHE A 89 -4.35 2.11 -12.76
N ALA A 90 -3.60 1.19 -13.37
CA ALA A 90 -2.36 1.53 -14.07
C ALA A 90 -2.64 2.37 -15.33
N VAL A 91 -3.66 2.01 -16.11
CA VAL A 91 -4.09 2.78 -17.27
C VAL A 91 -4.55 4.17 -16.82
N SER A 92 -5.48 4.25 -15.85
CA SER A 92 -5.97 5.56 -15.36
C SER A 92 -4.84 6.43 -14.79
N GLY A 93 -3.91 5.84 -14.05
CA GLY A 93 -2.73 6.52 -13.53
C GLY A 93 -1.82 7.06 -14.64
N SER A 94 -1.57 6.26 -15.68
CA SER A 94 -0.79 6.66 -16.85
C SER A 94 -1.44 7.81 -17.62
N LEU A 95 -2.75 7.74 -17.86
CA LEU A 95 -3.50 8.79 -18.54
C LEU A 95 -3.50 10.10 -17.74
N THR A 96 -3.68 10.00 -16.42
CA THR A 96 -3.60 11.16 -15.53
C THR A 96 -2.20 11.80 -15.56
N ALA A 97 -1.14 11.00 -15.60
CA ALA A 97 0.23 11.50 -15.72
C ALA A 97 0.50 12.13 -17.09
N ALA A 98 -0.03 11.55 -18.16
CA ALA A 98 0.08 12.08 -19.51
C ALA A 98 -0.58 13.47 -19.62
N THR A 99 -1.76 13.66 -19.03
CA THR A 99 -2.42 14.99 -18.98
C THR A 99 -1.67 15.97 -18.08
N ALA A 100 -0.81 15.50 -17.19
CA ALA A 100 0.08 16.34 -16.38
C ALA A 100 1.41 16.68 -17.09
N GLY A 101 1.58 16.27 -18.35
CA GLY A 101 2.79 16.54 -19.14
C GLY A 101 3.97 15.60 -18.83
N CYS A 102 3.73 14.46 -18.18
CA CYS A 102 4.77 13.46 -17.95
C CYS A 102 5.16 12.77 -19.27
N ASP A 103 6.44 12.40 -19.39
CA ASP A 103 6.92 11.56 -20.49
C ASP A 103 6.50 10.09 -20.29
N LEU A 104 6.90 9.21 -21.21
CA LEU A 104 6.60 7.77 -21.14
C LEU A 104 7.01 7.18 -19.79
N LEU A 105 8.22 7.49 -19.31
CA LEU A 105 8.74 6.94 -18.06
C LEU A 105 7.89 7.41 -16.88
N GLY A 106 7.58 8.72 -16.82
CA GLY A 106 6.69 9.28 -15.81
C GLY A 106 5.31 8.64 -15.83
N CYS A 107 4.72 8.44 -17.02
CA CYS A 107 3.42 7.79 -17.17
C CYS A 107 3.44 6.33 -16.72
N THR A 108 4.47 5.57 -17.11
CA THR A 108 4.66 4.18 -16.68
C THR A 108 4.86 4.08 -15.16
N LEU A 109 5.68 4.94 -14.57
CA LEU A 109 5.94 4.95 -13.13
C LEU A 109 4.70 5.33 -12.34
N ILE A 110 4.03 6.43 -12.70
CA ILE A 110 2.84 6.90 -12.00
C ILE A 110 1.68 5.90 -12.17
N GLY A 111 1.49 5.32 -13.36
CA GLY A 111 0.53 4.23 -13.57
C GLY A 111 0.82 3.03 -12.65
N THR A 112 2.06 2.56 -12.63
CA THR A 112 2.48 1.45 -11.76
C THR A 112 2.24 1.76 -10.28
N ILE A 113 2.63 2.95 -9.81
CA ILE A 113 2.42 3.42 -8.44
C ILE A 113 0.92 3.49 -8.12
N THR A 114 0.08 3.92 -9.07
CA THR A 114 -1.37 3.98 -8.87
C THR A 114 -1.94 2.57 -8.64
N ALA A 115 -1.48 1.58 -9.39
CA ALA A 115 -1.93 0.20 -9.27
C ALA A 115 -1.50 -0.47 -7.96
N VAL A 116 -0.22 -0.35 -7.57
CA VAL A 116 0.32 -1.06 -6.38
C VAL A 116 0.31 -0.22 -5.10
N GLY A 117 0.12 1.09 -5.20
CA GLY A 117 0.33 2.05 -4.11
C GLY A 117 -0.63 1.87 -2.94
N GLY A 118 -1.91 1.57 -3.21
CA GLY A 118 -2.90 1.35 -2.16
C GLY A 118 -2.56 0.15 -1.26
N GLY A 119 -2.26 -1.00 -1.88
CA GLY A 119 -1.80 -2.19 -1.16
C GLY A 119 -0.45 -1.97 -0.46
N THR A 120 0.48 -1.26 -1.11
CA THR A 120 1.80 -0.92 -0.54
C THR A 120 1.66 -0.09 0.73
N LEU A 121 0.86 0.98 0.71
CA LEU A 121 0.65 1.83 1.89
C LEU A 121 -0.08 1.11 3.01
N ARG A 122 -1.09 0.28 2.69
CA ARG A 122 -1.73 -0.61 3.69
C ARG A 122 -0.69 -1.50 4.36
N ASP A 123 0.13 -2.19 3.55
CA ASP A 123 1.08 -3.18 4.05
C ASP A 123 2.15 -2.52 4.92
N ALA A 124 2.72 -1.41 4.47
CA ALA A 124 3.77 -0.70 5.19
C ALA A 124 3.25 0.01 6.46
N LEU A 125 2.15 0.78 6.35
CA LEU A 125 1.70 1.67 7.43
C LEU A 125 0.83 0.97 8.47
N VAL A 126 0.00 0.01 8.07
CA VAL A 126 -1.01 -0.61 8.95
C VAL A 126 -0.61 -2.01 9.36
N LEU A 127 -0.17 -2.83 8.40
CA LEU A 127 0.08 -4.26 8.64
C LEU A 127 1.52 -4.56 9.04
N ASN A 128 2.44 -3.59 8.92
CA ASN A 128 3.88 -3.76 9.10
C ASN A 128 4.42 -4.95 8.30
N LYS A 129 4.04 -5.01 7.02
CA LYS A 129 4.42 -6.05 6.07
C LYS A 129 5.23 -5.45 4.92
N GLN A 130 6.07 -6.29 4.33
CA GLN A 130 6.73 -5.98 3.08
C GLN A 130 5.69 -5.79 1.96
N PRO A 131 5.90 -4.86 1.02
CA PRO A 131 5.01 -4.70 -0.13
C PRO A 131 4.87 -5.99 -0.93
N PHE A 132 3.62 -6.38 -1.21
CA PHE A 132 3.27 -7.66 -1.84
C PHE A 132 3.95 -7.92 -3.20
N TRP A 133 4.19 -6.87 -3.99
CA TRP A 133 4.80 -6.98 -5.33
C TRP A 133 6.28 -7.39 -5.30
N ILE A 134 6.90 -7.48 -4.12
CA ILE A 134 8.24 -8.06 -3.98
C ILE A 134 8.19 -9.60 -4.08
N GLU A 135 7.13 -10.22 -3.56
CA GLU A 135 6.90 -11.67 -3.70
C GLU A 135 6.19 -12.02 -5.02
N GLU A 136 5.32 -11.10 -5.46
CA GLU A 136 4.48 -11.20 -6.64
C GLU A 136 4.87 -10.11 -7.67
N TRP A 137 6.07 -10.24 -8.23
CA TRP A 137 6.65 -9.30 -9.19
C TRP A 137 5.80 -9.10 -10.46
N GLU A 138 4.90 -10.04 -10.74
CA GLU A 138 3.96 -10.01 -11.86
C GLU A 138 3.12 -8.71 -11.86
N TYR A 139 2.79 -8.17 -10.68
CA TYR A 139 2.05 -6.91 -10.59
C TYR A 139 2.81 -5.73 -11.20
N LEU A 140 4.13 -5.67 -11.02
CA LEU A 140 4.95 -4.61 -11.61
C LEU A 140 4.97 -4.71 -13.13
N VAL A 141 5.04 -5.93 -13.67
CA VAL A 141 5.09 -6.15 -15.12
C VAL A 141 3.74 -5.83 -15.76
N PHE A 142 2.63 -6.32 -15.21
CA PHE A 142 1.31 -6.06 -15.79
C PHE A 142 0.92 -4.59 -15.69
N SER A 143 1.14 -3.95 -14.54
CA SER A 143 0.84 -2.52 -14.39
C SER A 143 1.76 -1.64 -15.24
N GLY A 144 3.07 -1.93 -15.28
CA GLY A 144 4.01 -1.21 -16.13
C GLY A 144 3.69 -1.35 -17.62
N ALA A 145 3.39 -2.57 -18.08
CA ALA A 145 3.01 -2.84 -19.47
C ALA A 145 1.68 -2.16 -19.83
N ALA A 146 0.67 -2.23 -18.95
CA ALA A 146 -0.61 -1.55 -19.15
C ALA A 146 -0.46 -0.03 -19.20
N ALA A 147 0.35 0.55 -18.30
CA ALA A 147 0.61 1.98 -18.27
C ALA A 147 1.37 2.46 -19.51
N ALA A 148 2.40 1.74 -19.95
CA ALA A 148 3.12 2.03 -21.19
C ALA A 148 2.22 1.86 -22.43
N GLY A 149 1.42 0.79 -22.46
CA GLY A 149 0.45 0.54 -23.52
C GLY A 149 -0.58 1.67 -23.62
N ALA A 150 -1.09 2.15 -22.48
CA ALA A 150 -2.00 3.30 -22.44
C ALA A 150 -1.35 4.53 -23.08
N PHE A 151 -0.11 4.86 -22.73
CA PHE A 151 0.60 6.02 -23.30
C PHE A 151 0.68 5.98 -24.84
N TYR A 152 0.98 4.82 -25.43
CA TYR A 152 1.13 4.69 -26.89
C TYR A 152 -0.19 4.52 -27.65
N LEU A 153 -1.15 3.81 -27.07
CA LEU A 153 -2.37 3.40 -27.76
C LEU A 153 -3.53 4.40 -27.55
N TRP A 154 -3.53 5.18 -26.46
CA TRP A 154 -4.65 6.09 -26.16
C TRP A 154 -4.90 7.15 -27.22
N GLY A 155 -3.84 7.63 -27.89
CA GLY A 155 -3.95 8.57 -29.00
C GLY A 155 -4.60 7.98 -30.26
N GLN A 156 -4.54 6.65 -30.43
CA GLN A 156 -5.08 5.95 -31.61
C GLN A 156 -6.55 5.59 -31.46
N ILE A 157 -7.07 5.62 -30.22
CA ILE A 157 -8.46 5.28 -29.92
C ILE A 157 -9.36 6.50 -30.27
N PRO A 158 -10.38 6.32 -31.13
CA PRO A 158 -11.34 7.36 -31.45
C PRO A 158 -12.13 7.77 -30.20
N ALA A 159 -12.35 9.08 -30.05
CA ALA A 159 -13.10 9.64 -28.94
C ALA A 159 -14.60 9.63 -29.24
N GLY A 160 -15.42 9.27 -28.25
CA GLY A 160 -16.88 9.31 -28.37
C GLY A 160 -17.53 8.08 -29.01
N ASP A 161 -16.74 7.13 -29.52
CA ASP A 161 -17.27 5.88 -30.06
C ASP A 161 -17.76 4.97 -28.93
N GLU A 162 -18.98 4.46 -29.07
CA GLU A 162 -19.51 3.41 -28.20
C GLU A 162 -18.84 2.08 -28.53
N VAL A 163 -18.39 1.35 -27.50
CA VAL A 163 -17.79 0.02 -27.66
C VAL A 163 -18.84 -0.98 -28.17
N ILE A 164 -20.08 -0.83 -27.73
CA ILE A 164 -21.24 -1.59 -28.17
C ILE A 164 -22.34 -0.60 -28.48
N GLU A 165 -22.74 -0.52 -29.74
CA GLU A 165 -23.78 0.39 -30.22
C GLU A 165 -25.08 0.23 -29.42
N GLY A 166 -25.58 1.33 -28.86
CA GLY A 166 -26.82 1.38 -28.10
C GLY A 166 -26.67 1.12 -26.60
N THR A 167 -25.44 0.97 -26.08
CA THR A 167 -25.19 0.75 -24.64
C THR A 167 -24.73 1.99 -23.89
N GLY A 168 -24.27 3.04 -24.59
CA GLY A 168 -23.66 4.22 -23.96
C GLY A 168 -22.30 3.94 -23.30
N LEU A 169 -21.72 2.75 -23.52
CA LEU A 169 -20.41 2.37 -22.99
C LEU A 169 -19.31 2.93 -23.90
N THR A 170 -18.70 4.04 -23.50
CA THR A 170 -17.55 4.64 -24.18
C THR A 170 -16.26 4.24 -23.48
N LEU A 171 -15.22 3.89 -24.25
CA LEU A 171 -13.88 3.68 -23.68
C LEU A 171 -13.18 5.02 -23.43
N LYS A 172 -13.32 5.94 -24.39
CA LYS A 172 -12.80 7.29 -24.38
C LYS A 172 -13.96 8.24 -24.58
N SER A 173 -14.14 9.16 -23.63
CA SER A 173 -15.20 10.16 -23.71
C SER A 173 -14.97 11.10 -24.91
N ALA A 174 -16.02 11.81 -25.34
CA ALA A 174 -15.94 12.78 -26.44
C ALA A 174 -14.89 13.88 -26.17
N ASP A 175 -14.66 14.21 -24.90
CA ASP A 175 -13.67 15.18 -24.45
C ASP A 175 -12.22 14.63 -24.48
N GLY A 176 -12.03 13.39 -24.95
CA GLY A 176 -10.73 12.71 -25.03
C GLY A 176 -10.24 12.09 -23.72
N GLY A 177 -10.97 12.30 -22.63
CA GLY A 177 -10.72 11.70 -21.31
C GLY A 177 -11.23 10.26 -21.18
N GLU A 178 -11.17 9.73 -19.96
CA GLU A 178 -11.69 8.41 -19.59
C GLU A 178 -13.21 8.34 -19.86
N GLY A 179 -13.68 7.27 -20.50
CA GLY A 179 -15.11 7.04 -20.75
C GLY A 179 -15.76 6.12 -19.72
N THR A 180 -17.06 5.89 -19.88
CA THR A 180 -17.90 5.10 -18.94
C THR A 180 -17.35 3.70 -18.67
N LEU A 181 -16.67 3.07 -19.64
CA LEU A 181 -16.08 1.74 -19.45
C LEU A 181 -14.91 1.78 -18.44
N MET A 182 -14.15 2.87 -18.41
CA MET A 182 -13.08 3.07 -17.43
C MET A 182 -13.66 3.32 -16.03
N ASP A 183 -14.77 4.05 -15.94
CA ASP A 183 -15.50 4.21 -14.67
C ASP A 183 -16.01 2.87 -14.13
N TRP A 184 -16.61 2.02 -14.97
CA TRP A 184 -16.98 0.65 -14.60
C TRP A 184 -15.77 -0.18 -14.17
N GLY A 185 -14.66 -0.09 -14.89
CA GLY A 185 -13.42 -0.75 -14.53
C GLY A 185 -12.92 -0.31 -13.14
N ASP A 186 -12.94 0.99 -12.86
CA ASP A 186 -12.60 1.58 -11.57
C ASP A 186 -13.52 1.04 -10.46
N ALA A 187 -14.84 1.02 -10.67
CA ALA A 187 -15.78 0.48 -9.69
C ALA A 187 -15.52 -0.98 -9.34
N VAL A 188 -15.25 -1.81 -10.35
CA VAL A 188 -14.91 -3.22 -10.17
C VAL A 188 -13.60 -3.36 -9.39
N GLY A 189 -12.58 -2.56 -9.73
CA GLY A 189 -11.32 -2.50 -8.99
C GLY A 189 -11.53 -2.11 -7.53
N VAL A 190 -12.25 -1.02 -7.27
CA VAL A 190 -12.58 -0.53 -5.92
C VAL A 190 -13.27 -1.60 -5.09
N GLY A 191 -14.27 -2.28 -5.66
CA GLY A 191 -15.00 -3.33 -4.96
C GLY A 191 -14.13 -4.55 -4.64
N ALA A 192 -13.33 -5.01 -5.60
CA ALA A 192 -12.40 -6.11 -5.39
C ALA A 192 -11.34 -5.77 -4.32
N PHE A 193 -10.70 -4.61 -4.44
CA PHE A 193 -9.68 -4.13 -3.51
C PHE A 193 -10.21 -3.91 -2.08
N ALA A 194 -11.47 -3.50 -1.93
CA ALA A 194 -12.09 -3.33 -0.63
C ALA A 194 -12.17 -4.68 0.11
N VAL A 195 -12.62 -5.73 -0.59
CA VAL A 195 -12.69 -7.09 -0.03
C VAL A 195 -11.29 -7.67 0.20
N ILE A 196 -10.37 -7.52 -0.76
CA ILE A 196 -8.99 -8.02 -0.64
C ILE A 196 -8.26 -7.37 0.54
N GLY A 197 -8.38 -6.05 0.70
CA GLY A 197 -7.79 -5.34 1.84
C GLY A 197 -8.39 -5.77 3.18
N ALA A 198 -9.70 -6.01 3.23
CA ALA A 198 -10.36 -6.57 4.42
C ALA A 198 -9.84 -7.98 4.77
N MET A 199 -9.70 -8.85 3.76
CA MET A 199 -9.11 -10.18 3.91
C MET A 199 -7.66 -10.12 4.42
N ASN A 200 -6.87 -9.16 3.94
CA ASN A 200 -5.49 -8.95 4.40
C ASN A 200 -5.42 -8.48 5.86
N GLY A 201 -6.35 -7.62 6.30
CA GLY A 201 -6.50 -7.25 7.71
C GLY A 201 -6.87 -8.44 8.61
N ILE A 202 -7.80 -9.29 8.16
CA ILE A 202 -8.16 -10.54 8.86
C ILE A 202 -6.93 -11.46 8.98
N ARG A 203 -6.17 -11.63 7.90
CA ARG A 203 -4.95 -12.47 7.88
C ARG A 203 -3.85 -11.92 8.79
N ALA A 204 -3.84 -10.61 9.01
CA ALA A 204 -2.95 -9.97 9.99
C ALA A 204 -3.50 -10.01 11.43
N GLN A 205 -4.64 -10.66 11.65
CA GLN A 205 -5.34 -10.72 12.94
C GLN A 205 -5.67 -9.34 13.51
N SER A 206 -5.90 -8.36 12.62
CA SER A 206 -6.23 -7.00 13.02
C SER A 206 -7.70 -6.90 13.46
N PRO A 207 -8.05 -5.93 14.32
CA PRO A 207 -9.44 -5.65 14.69
C PRO A 207 -10.33 -5.38 13.48
N LEU A 208 -11.65 -5.53 13.67
CA LEU A 208 -12.66 -5.41 12.62
C LEU A 208 -12.60 -4.05 11.91
N LEU A 209 -12.49 -2.97 12.68
CA LEU A 209 -12.32 -1.61 12.15
C LEU A 209 -11.03 -1.47 11.33
N VAL A 210 -9.90 -1.97 11.84
CA VAL A 210 -8.60 -1.89 11.15
C VAL A 210 -8.64 -2.70 9.84
N SER A 211 -9.32 -3.84 9.83
CA SER A 211 -9.52 -4.64 8.62
C SER A 211 -10.38 -3.90 7.59
N ALA A 212 -11.46 -3.22 8.01
CA ALA A 212 -12.27 -2.40 7.11
C ALA A 212 -11.46 -1.22 6.53
N LEU A 213 -10.64 -0.57 7.36
CA LEU A 213 -9.71 0.49 6.92
C LEU A 213 -8.68 -0.04 5.92
N CYS A 214 -8.17 -1.26 6.11
CA CYS A 214 -7.28 -1.90 5.13
C CYS A 214 -7.96 -2.07 3.77
N GLY A 215 -9.24 -2.45 3.74
CA GLY A 215 -10.07 -2.48 2.54
C GLY A 215 -10.13 -1.11 1.85
N MET A 216 -10.57 -0.10 2.58
CA MET A 216 -10.66 1.27 2.09
C MET A 216 -9.31 1.79 1.56
N MET A 217 -8.21 1.59 2.30
CA MET A 217 -6.88 2.03 1.87
C MET A 217 -6.44 1.33 0.57
N THR A 218 -6.69 0.02 0.46
CA THR A 218 -6.31 -0.75 -0.75
C THR A 218 -7.01 -0.17 -1.99
N SER A 219 -8.29 0.17 -1.89
CA SER A 219 -9.06 0.72 -3.01
C SER A 219 -8.70 2.16 -3.37
N THR A 220 -8.28 2.98 -2.40
CA THR A 220 -8.30 4.44 -2.56
C THR A 220 -6.93 5.09 -2.54
N PHE A 221 -5.97 4.52 -1.80
CA PHE A 221 -4.69 5.19 -1.59
C PHE A 221 -3.78 5.16 -2.83
N GLY A 222 -4.03 4.27 -3.79
CA GLY A 222 -3.35 4.30 -5.10
C GLY A 222 -3.58 5.62 -5.84
N GLY A 223 -4.85 6.01 -6.01
CA GLY A 223 -5.22 7.31 -6.59
C GLY A 223 -4.71 8.50 -5.76
N MET A 224 -4.73 8.39 -4.43
CA MET A 224 -4.15 9.42 -3.55
C MET A 224 -2.66 9.63 -3.80
N THR A 225 -1.88 8.55 -3.91
CA THR A 225 -0.43 8.65 -4.18
C THR A 225 -0.16 9.29 -5.54
N ARG A 226 -0.90 8.90 -6.56
CA ARG A 226 -0.83 9.50 -7.90
C ARG A 226 -1.08 11.00 -7.86
N ASP A 227 -2.21 11.42 -7.29
CA ASP A 227 -2.62 12.82 -7.29
C ASP A 227 -1.61 13.67 -6.51
N THR A 228 -1.09 13.15 -5.40
CA THR A 228 -0.04 13.82 -4.60
C THR A 228 1.26 13.98 -5.38
N LEU A 229 1.72 12.94 -6.09
CA LEU A 229 2.96 12.99 -6.88
C LEU A 229 2.85 13.92 -8.09
N LEU A 230 1.66 14.05 -8.68
CA LEU A 230 1.38 14.95 -9.78
C LEU A 230 1.03 16.38 -9.33
N ASN A 231 1.12 16.67 -8.01
CA ASN A 231 0.74 17.95 -7.43
C ASN A 231 -0.69 18.39 -7.82
N ARG A 232 -1.61 17.41 -7.89
CA ARG A 232 -3.03 17.61 -8.15
C ARG A 232 -3.82 17.47 -6.85
N PRO A 233 -4.98 18.14 -6.73
CA PRO A 233 -5.82 18.00 -5.56
C PRO A 233 -6.32 16.55 -5.45
N VAL A 234 -6.10 15.93 -4.29
CA VAL A 234 -6.39 14.51 -4.04
C VAL A 234 -7.90 14.28 -4.04
N ARG A 235 -8.39 13.51 -5.01
CA ARG A 235 -9.84 13.31 -5.25
C ARG A 235 -10.64 12.98 -3.99
N ILE A 236 -10.11 12.12 -3.13
CA ILE A 236 -10.81 11.61 -1.93
C ILE A 236 -11.01 12.70 -0.86
N LEU A 237 -10.18 13.75 -0.87
CA LEU A 237 -10.21 14.80 0.15
C LEU A 237 -11.10 15.99 -0.23
N HIS A 238 -11.64 16.02 -1.45
CA HIS A 238 -12.34 17.19 -1.97
C HIS A 238 -13.80 16.92 -2.37
N PRO A 239 -14.69 17.91 -2.18
CA PRO A 239 -16.14 17.74 -2.36
C PRO A 239 -16.61 17.80 -3.83
N TYR A 240 -15.76 18.25 -4.76
CA TYR A 240 -16.11 18.27 -6.18
C TYR A 240 -16.14 16.85 -6.80
N ALA A 241 -15.54 15.87 -6.11
CA ALA A 241 -15.57 14.47 -6.51
C ALA A 241 -16.73 13.72 -5.85
N ASP A 242 -17.25 12.76 -6.59
CA ASP A 242 -18.18 11.74 -6.10
C ASP A 242 -17.55 10.86 -5.02
N THR A 243 -18.41 10.37 -4.13
CA THR A 243 -18.02 9.63 -2.93
C THR A 243 -17.26 8.36 -3.30
N TYR A 244 -16.07 8.19 -2.72
CA TYR A 244 -15.16 7.11 -3.10
C TYR A 244 -14.76 6.26 -1.88
N ALA A 245 -14.09 6.84 -0.89
CA ALA A 245 -13.62 6.13 0.30
C ALA A 245 -14.73 5.53 1.18
N PRO A 246 -15.86 6.21 1.46
CA PRO A 246 -16.96 5.62 2.22
C PRO A 246 -17.56 4.38 1.55
N ILE A 247 -17.60 4.33 0.22
CA ILE A 247 -18.12 3.17 -0.53
C ILE A 247 -17.18 1.98 -0.36
N ALA A 248 -15.88 2.19 -0.53
CA ALA A 248 -14.87 1.16 -0.31
C ALA A 248 -14.89 0.65 1.14
N PHE A 249 -15.00 1.55 2.12
CA PHE A 249 -15.14 1.19 3.53
C PHE A 249 -16.42 0.38 3.78
N THR A 250 -17.54 0.79 3.19
CA THR A 250 -18.83 0.08 3.34
C THR A 250 -18.76 -1.32 2.76
N GLY A 251 -18.16 -1.51 1.58
CA GLY A 251 -17.95 -2.84 1.00
C GLY A 251 -17.07 -3.73 1.87
N ALA A 252 -15.97 -3.18 2.42
CA ALA A 252 -15.08 -3.89 3.33
C ALA A 252 -15.78 -4.25 4.66
N ALA A 253 -16.52 -3.32 5.26
CA ALA A 253 -17.27 -3.54 6.50
C ALA A 253 -18.40 -4.56 6.32
N ALA A 254 -19.13 -4.49 5.20
CA ALA A 254 -20.17 -5.46 4.85
C ALA A 254 -19.60 -6.87 4.73
N TYR A 255 -18.42 -7.01 4.10
CA TYR A 255 -17.73 -8.30 4.00
C TYR A 255 -17.38 -8.88 5.38
N LEU A 256 -16.88 -8.05 6.29
CA LEU A 256 -16.55 -8.46 7.66
C LEU A 256 -17.80 -8.81 8.47
N ALA A 257 -18.90 -8.07 8.30
CA ALA A 257 -20.17 -8.36 8.95
C ALA A 257 -20.77 -9.69 8.44
N MET A 258 -20.78 -9.91 7.12
CA MET A 258 -21.22 -11.18 6.55
C MET A 258 -20.36 -12.36 6.96
N ARG A 259 -19.06 -12.14 7.20
CA ARG A 259 -18.17 -13.17 7.75
C ARG A 259 -18.58 -13.59 9.16
N ALA A 260 -19.07 -12.65 9.98
CA ALA A 260 -19.54 -12.94 11.33
C ALA A 260 -20.85 -13.75 11.33
N VAL A 261 -21.76 -13.48 10.39
CA VAL A 261 -23.07 -14.15 10.31
C VAL A 261 -23.01 -15.47 9.54
N ALA A 262 -22.24 -15.53 8.45
CA ALA A 262 -22.23 -16.64 7.50
C ALA A 262 -20.79 -17.07 7.14
N PRO A 263 -19.98 -17.56 8.11
CA PRO A 263 -18.57 -17.92 7.91
C PRO A 263 -18.34 -19.05 6.88
N GLN A 264 -19.34 -19.90 6.64
CA GLN A 264 -19.27 -21.03 5.71
C GLN A 264 -19.35 -20.63 4.22
N TYR A 265 -20.03 -19.52 3.87
CA TYR A 265 -20.32 -19.16 2.48
C TYR A 265 -19.35 -18.12 1.90
N GLN A 266 -18.06 -18.44 1.85
CA GLN A 266 -17.04 -17.47 1.45
C GLN A 266 -17.28 -16.84 0.06
N GLY A 267 -17.60 -17.66 -0.94
CA GLY A 267 -17.81 -17.16 -2.30
C GLY A 267 -18.98 -16.19 -2.41
N LEU A 268 -20.09 -16.47 -1.71
CA LEU A 268 -21.24 -15.58 -1.65
C LEU A 268 -20.89 -14.24 -0.99
N ARG A 269 -20.11 -14.25 0.11
CA ARG A 269 -19.65 -13.02 0.76
C ARG A 269 -18.81 -12.16 -0.17
N ILE A 270 -17.83 -12.76 -0.85
CA ILE A 270 -16.97 -12.05 -1.80
C ILE A 270 -17.83 -11.44 -2.91
N ALA A 271 -18.63 -12.25 -3.60
CA ALA A 271 -19.41 -11.79 -4.75
C ALA A 271 -20.42 -10.69 -4.36
N SER A 272 -21.18 -10.88 -3.27
CA SER A 272 -22.17 -9.90 -2.82
C SER A 272 -21.55 -8.58 -2.38
N CYS A 273 -20.41 -8.61 -1.68
CA CYS A 273 -19.77 -7.38 -1.18
C CYS A 273 -19.03 -6.61 -2.28
N VAL A 274 -18.41 -7.32 -3.24
CA VAL A 274 -17.87 -6.68 -4.45
C VAL A 274 -19.01 -6.05 -5.25
N ALA A 275 -20.10 -6.77 -5.49
CA ALA A 275 -21.26 -6.25 -6.22
C ALA A 275 -21.91 -5.06 -5.51
N LEU A 276 -21.99 -5.08 -4.17
CA LEU A 276 -22.48 -3.96 -3.37
C LEU A 276 -21.60 -2.72 -3.58
N ALA A 277 -20.28 -2.86 -3.46
CA ALA A 277 -19.35 -1.74 -3.65
C ALA A 277 -19.42 -1.17 -5.07
N VAL A 278 -19.49 -2.04 -6.09
CA VAL A 278 -19.66 -1.65 -7.50
C VAL A 278 -20.98 -0.89 -7.71
N GLY A 279 -22.09 -1.41 -7.18
CA GLY A 279 -23.41 -0.79 -7.31
C GLY A 279 -23.48 0.57 -6.63
N LEU A 280 -22.95 0.68 -5.41
CA LEU A 280 -22.86 1.98 -4.71
C LEU A 280 -21.96 2.96 -5.47
N ARG A 281 -20.84 2.48 -6.03
CA ARG A 281 -19.93 3.31 -6.81
C ARG A 281 -20.59 3.83 -8.09
N GLN A 282 -21.37 2.99 -8.76
CA GLN A 282 -22.16 3.38 -9.92
C GLN A 282 -23.23 4.42 -9.57
N GLN A 283 -23.98 4.19 -8.49
CA GLN A 283 -24.96 5.17 -8.00
C GLN A 283 -24.30 6.50 -7.66
N ALA A 284 -23.12 6.47 -7.04
CA ALA A 284 -22.41 7.69 -6.66
C ALA A 284 -21.96 8.54 -7.85
N TRP A 285 -21.52 7.95 -8.97
CA TRP A 285 -21.19 8.75 -10.16
C TRP A 285 -22.45 9.17 -10.95
N THR A 286 -23.52 8.37 -10.94
CA THR A 286 -24.74 8.67 -11.72
C THR A 286 -25.56 9.75 -11.04
N ASP A 287 -25.72 9.67 -9.73
CA ASP A 287 -26.51 10.62 -8.93
C ASP A 287 -25.63 11.73 -8.31
N GLY A 288 -24.31 11.67 -8.51
CA GLY A 288 -23.38 12.67 -8.00
C GLY A 288 -23.30 12.75 -6.48
N TRP A 289 -23.31 11.60 -5.77
CA TRP A 289 -23.27 11.57 -4.32
C TRP A 289 -21.98 12.19 -3.78
N ARG A 290 -22.09 13.28 -3.03
CA ARG A 290 -20.96 14.03 -2.45
C ARG A 290 -21.07 14.08 -0.93
N LEU A 291 -19.92 14.15 -0.26
CA LEU A 291 -19.87 14.34 1.19
C LEU A 291 -20.19 15.78 1.59
N PRO A 292 -20.75 16.00 2.79
CA PRO A 292 -20.97 17.34 3.31
C PRO A 292 -19.65 18.08 3.44
N HIS A 293 -19.63 19.35 3.01
CA HIS A 293 -18.49 20.23 3.14
C HIS A 293 -18.95 21.57 3.72
N TRP A 294 -18.02 22.27 4.38
CA TRP A 294 -18.25 23.66 4.76
C TRP A 294 -18.07 24.55 3.53
N ASP A 295 -19.10 25.35 3.23
CA ASP A 295 -19.01 26.42 2.26
C ASP A 295 -18.35 27.63 2.94
N VAL A 296 -17.04 27.80 2.72
CA VAL A 296 -16.30 28.96 3.21
C VAL A 296 -16.23 29.95 2.05
N GLU A 297 -17.08 30.97 2.11
CA GLU A 297 -17.12 32.06 1.13
C GLU A 297 -15.69 32.56 0.82
N GLY A 298 -15.25 32.35 -0.42
CA GLY A 298 -13.99 32.88 -0.95
C GLY A 298 -12.73 32.00 -0.83
N VAL A 299 -12.77 30.82 -0.20
CA VAL A 299 -11.58 29.92 -0.10
C VAL A 299 -11.84 28.54 -0.70
N VAL A 300 -13.07 28.02 -0.63
CA VAL A 300 -13.42 26.77 -1.29
C VAL A 300 -13.93 27.15 -2.68
N ALA A 301 -13.11 26.90 -3.70
CA ALA A 301 -13.45 27.17 -5.08
C ALA A 301 -14.88 26.71 -5.38
N HIS A 302 -15.73 27.65 -5.83
CA HIS A 302 -17.05 27.39 -6.41
C HIS A 302 -17.01 26.51 -7.67
N SER A 303 -15.94 25.76 -7.91
CA SER A 303 -15.91 24.84 -9.03
C SER A 303 -16.70 23.58 -8.65
N ALA A 304 -17.99 23.60 -8.98
CA ALA A 304 -18.72 22.38 -9.30
C ALA A 304 -18.03 21.54 -10.41
N HIS A 305 -17.01 22.14 -11.05
CA HIS A 305 -16.13 21.57 -12.05
C HIS A 305 -14.88 20.94 -11.42
N ASP A 306 -14.52 19.77 -11.91
CA ASP A 306 -13.32 19.05 -11.49
C ASP A 306 -12.06 19.75 -12.05
N PRO A 307 -11.14 20.24 -11.22
CA PRO A 307 -9.91 20.88 -11.70
C PRO A 307 -8.99 19.94 -12.49
N ARG A 308 -9.29 18.63 -12.52
CA ARG A 308 -8.55 17.63 -13.33
C ARG A 308 -8.95 17.61 -14.80
N THR A 309 -10.06 18.27 -15.18
CA THR A 309 -10.56 18.33 -16.56
C THR A 309 -10.17 19.61 -17.29
N GLN A 310 -9.34 20.47 -16.68
CA GLN A 310 -8.73 21.66 -17.29
C GLN A 310 -7.27 21.39 -17.66
#